data_AF-A0A0Q8UGQ8-F1
#
_entry.id   AF-A0A0Q8UGQ8-F1
#
_cell.length_a   1.000
_cell.length_b   1.000
_cell.length_c   1.000
_cell.angle_alpha   90.00
_cell.angle_beta   90.00
_cell.angle_gamma   90.00
#
_symmetry.space_group_name_H-M   'P 1'
#
loop_
_entity.id
_entity.type
_entity.pdbx_description
1 polymer ?
#
loop_
_entity_poly.entity_id
_entity_poly.type
_entity_poly.pdbx_seq_one_letter_code
_entity_poly.pdbx_strand_id
1 'polypeptide(L)'
;MTDIDDAPRRRRGRPCVYTPAERAQITAHVAARVALGERLADILTARDGMPGRTQFLAWMKREPELGRAYRLARRENARRWWSPPGRPLRYTQALGEAVCGRIAEAAGLEEICAEPGMPSQATVYKWLARHDAFAAAYRRARQVQADRLFDAARAIAQGATGKSWRRDKLLIDTIRWQVGKLAPLKYGARPSGEPAEGLTIILRNFCLETGVGDESSDRVICRDGIYLDQPERLED
;
A
#
# COMPACT_ATOMS: atom_id res chain seq x y z
N MET A 1 41.56 -45.94 49.92
CA MET A 1 41.96 -46.13 48.50
C MET A 1 40.77 -46.70 47.77
N THR A 2 39.95 -45.81 47.19
CA THR A 2 39.08 -46.09 46.05
C THR A 2 38.56 -44.73 45.58
N ASP A 3 39.24 -44.20 44.57
CA ASP A 3 38.81 -43.06 43.76
C ASP A 3 37.45 -43.37 43.14
N ILE A 4 36.49 -42.47 43.36
CA ILE A 4 35.21 -42.45 42.67
C ILE A 4 35.43 -41.58 41.43
N ASP A 5 35.79 -42.23 40.33
CA ASP A 5 35.83 -41.63 38.99
C ASP A 5 34.41 -41.16 38.60
N ASP A 6 34.13 -39.88 38.83
CA ASP A 6 32.93 -39.17 38.38
C ASP A 6 33.11 -38.70 36.93
N ALA A 7 32.92 -39.63 35.99
CA ALA A 7 32.85 -39.30 34.57
C ALA A 7 31.41 -38.95 34.16
N PRO A 8 31.14 -37.79 33.54
CA PRO A 8 29.78 -37.42 33.16
C PRO A 8 29.26 -38.34 32.06
N ARG A 9 28.16 -39.03 32.37
CA ARG A 9 27.42 -39.90 31.45
C ARG A 9 27.02 -39.09 30.20
N ARG A 10 27.69 -39.32 29.08
CA ARG A 10 27.26 -38.82 27.76
C ARG A 10 25.84 -39.32 27.50
N ARG A 11 24.85 -38.42 27.50
CA ARG A 11 23.49 -38.75 27.06
C ARG A 11 23.58 -39.21 25.60
N ARG A 12 23.46 -40.51 25.35
CA ARG A 12 23.29 -41.06 23.99
C ARG A 12 21.96 -40.54 23.46
N GLY A 13 22.01 -39.44 22.72
CA GLY A 13 20.85 -38.87 22.05
C GLY A 13 20.29 -39.88 21.04
N ARG A 14 18.97 -40.03 21.02
CA ARG A 14 18.21 -40.72 19.97
C ARG A 14 18.78 -40.31 18.60
N PRO A 15 19.13 -41.25 17.70
CA PRO A 15 19.78 -40.90 16.45
C PRO A 15 18.93 -39.85 15.73
N CYS A 16 19.58 -38.77 15.29
CA CYS A 16 18.90 -37.75 14.51
C CYS A 16 18.32 -38.46 13.28
N VAL A 17 17.00 -38.41 13.11
CA VAL A 17 16.25 -39.11 12.04
C VAL A 17 16.78 -38.78 10.64
N TYR A 18 17.56 -37.71 10.50
CA TYR A 18 18.16 -37.23 9.26
C TYR A 18 19.67 -37.09 9.39
N THR A 19 20.40 -37.73 8.47
CA THR A 19 21.83 -37.58 8.23
C THR A 19 22.17 -36.18 7.70
N PRO A 20 23.42 -35.71 7.83
CA PRO A 20 23.82 -34.41 7.27
C PRO A 20 23.56 -34.27 5.76
N ALA A 21 23.77 -35.36 5.00
CA ALA A 21 23.50 -35.40 3.56
C ALA A 21 22.00 -35.23 3.25
N GLU A 22 21.13 -35.92 3.98
CA GLU A 22 19.67 -35.78 3.83
C GLU A 22 19.20 -34.36 4.19
N ARG A 23 19.75 -33.75 5.25
CA ARG A 23 19.44 -32.35 5.60
C ARG A 23 19.82 -31.39 4.49
N ALA A 24 20.97 -31.58 3.85
CA ALA A 24 21.41 -30.75 2.74
C ALA A 24 20.48 -30.90 1.52
N GLN A 25 20.11 -32.13 1.16
CA GLN A 25 19.17 -32.41 0.06
C GLN A 25 17.79 -31.81 0.32
N ILE A 26 17.24 -32.00 1.53
CA ILE A 26 15.95 -31.43 1.93
C ILE A 26 16.02 -29.90 1.90
N THR A 27 17.09 -29.31 2.41
CA THR A 27 17.26 -27.85 2.40
C THR A 27 17.36 -27.29 0.99
N ALA A 28 18.11 -27.95 0.10
CA ALA A 28 18.21 -27.55 -1.30
C ALA A 28 16.86 -27.63 -2.02
N HIS A 29 16.11 -28.72 -1.82
CA HIS A 29 14.75 -28.87 -2.35
C HIS A 29 13.80 -27.78 -1.85
N VAL A 30 13.79 -27.54 -0.53
CA VAL A 30 12.97 -26.49 0.10
C VAL A 30 13.39 -25.11 -0.40
N ALA A 31 14.69 -24.83 -0.50
CA ALA A 31 15.21 -23.56 -1.00
C ALA A 31 14.79 -23.32 -2.46
N ALA A 32 14.87 -24.31 -3.34
CA ALA A 32 14.43 -24.19 -4.72
C ALA A 32 12.93 -23.86 -4.84
N ARG A 33 12.07 -24.60 -4.13
CA ARG A 33 10.61 -24.37 -4.16
C ARG A 33 10.21 -23.06 -3.49
N VAL A 34 10.89 -22.69 -2.41
CA VAL A 34 10.72 -21.36 -1.80
C VAL A 34 11.16 -20.28 -2.78
N ALA A 35 12.26 -20.42 -3.51
CA ALA A 35 12.65 -19.43 -4.54
C ALA A 35 11.59 -19.30 -5.66
N LEU A 36 10.86 -20.37 -5.95
CA LEU A 36 9.75 -20.41 -6.91
C LEU A 36 8.41 -19.83 -6.39
N GLY A 37 8.32 -19.44 -5.11
CA GLY A 37 7.12 -18.80 -4.57
C GLY A 37 6.25 -19.68 -3.66
N GLU A 38 6.60 -20.96 -3.49
CA GLU A 38 5.79 -21.88 -2.69
C GLU A 38 5.95 -21.63 -1.18
N ARG A 39 4.87 -21.82 -0.41
CA ARG A 39 4.92 -21.61 1.05
C ARG A 39 5.69 -22.74 1.72
N LEU A 40 6.57 -22.40 2.66
CA LEU A 40 7.34 -23.38 3.44
C LEU A 40 6.44 -24.45 4.10
N ALA A 41 5.26 -24.07 4.60
CA ALA A 41 4.35 -25.01 5.23
C ALA A 41 3.91 -26.10 4.24
N ASP A 42 3.46 -25.67 3.06
CA ASP A 42 2.96 -26.55 2.00
C ASP A 42 4.06 -27.48 1.49
N ILE A 43 5.29 -26.97 1.34
CA ILE A 43 6.45 -27.78 0.90
C ILE A 43 6.76 -28.89 1.92
N LEU A 44 6.73 -28.58 3.22
CA LEU A 44 7.05 -29.55 4.28
C LEU A 44 5.94 -30.58 4.52
N THR A 45 4.72 -30.31 4.06
CA THR A 45 3.59 -31.27 4.14
C THR A 45 3.34 -32.01 2.82
N ALA A 46 3.98 -31.62 1.72
CA ALA A 46 3.72 -32.16 0.39
C ALA A 46 4.27 -33.57 0.14
N ARG A 47 5.14 -34.11 1.01
CA ARG A 47 5.79 -35.40 0.81
C ARG A 47 6.10 -36.10 2.13
N ASP A 48 5.94 -37.43 2.15
CA ASP A 48 6.38 -38.28 3.26
C ASP A 48 7.90 -38.20 3.48
N GLY A 49 8.32 -38.20 4.74
CA GLY A 49 9.72 -38.09 5.14
C GLY A 49 10.22 -36.65 5.33
N MET A 50 9.38 -35.62 5.15
CA MET A 50 9.75 -34.23 5.44
C MET A 50 9.88 -33.96 6.96
N PRO A 51 10.83 -33.11 7.38
CA PRO A 51 10.96 -32.73 8.78
C PRO A 51 9.82 -31.79 9.20
N GLY A 52 9.44 -31.86 10.48
CA GLY A 52 8.51 -30.89 11.05
C GLY A 52 9.07 -29.46 10.95
N ARG A 53 8.20 -28.46 10.74
CA ARG A 53 8.59 -27.04 10.56
C ARG A 53 9.58 -26.54 11.62
N THR A 54 9.34 -26.86 12.89
CA THR A 54 10.20 -26.47 14.01
C THR A 54 11.58 -27.12 13.94
N GLN A 55 11.64 -28.40 13.53
CA GLN A 55 12.88 -29.16 13.36
C GLN A 55 13.71 -28.59 12.19
N PHE A 56 13.06 -28.30 11.05
CA PHE A 56 13.72 -27.70 9.89
C PHE A 56 14.33 -26.32 10.23
N LEU A 57 13.58 -25.46 10.91
CA LEU A 57 14.08 -24.14 11.32
C LEU A 57 15.22 -24.23 12.36
N ALA A 58 15.19 -25.26 13.22
CA ALA A 58 16.28 -25.52 14.16
C ALA A 58 17.58 -25.89 13.43
N TRP A 59 17.52 -26.63 12.32
CA TRP A 59 18.69 -26.90 11.47
C TRP A 59 19.27 -25.62 10.87
N MET A 60 18.42 -24.74 10.32
CA MET A 60 18.87 -23.47 9.73
C MET A 60 19.59 -22.56 10.74
N LYS A 61 19.29 -22.70 12.03
CA LYS A 61 19.95 -21.97 13.13
C LYS A 61 21.28 -22.62 13.54
N ARG A 62 21.36 -23.95 13.53
CA ARG A 62 22.54 -24.72 13.98
C ARG A 62 23.60 -24.88 12.90
N GLU A 63 23.19 -24.95 11.64
CA GLU A 63 24.03 -25.19 10.47
C GLU A 63 23.99 -23.94 9.56
N PRO A 64 24.96 -23.01 9.69
CA PRO A 64 24.89 -21.69 9.07
C PRO A 64 24.96 -21.72 7.54
N GLU A 65 25.57 -22.75 6.95
CA GLU A 65 25.64 -22.95 5.50
C GLU A 65 24.27 -23.27 4.90
N LEU A 66 23.54 -24.22 5.49
CA LEU A 66 22.16 -24.52 5.13
C LEU A 66 21.24 -23.32 5.36
N GLY A 67 21.42 -22.66 6.50
CA GLY A 67 20.70 -21.43 6.84
C GLY A 67 20.99 -20.27 5.88
N ARG A 68 22.19 -20.21 5.27
CA ARG A 68 22.54 -19.21 4.25
C ARG A 68 21.81 -19.50 2.94
N ALA A 69 21.84 -20.75 2.46
CA ALA A 69 21.15 -21.16 1.24
C ALA A 69 19.63 -20.86 1.32
N TYR A 70 18.99 -21.25 2.43
CA TYR A 70 17.57 -20.96 2.65
C TYR A 70 17.26 -19.46 2.75
N ARG A 71 18.11 -18.67 3.41
CA ARG A 71 17.95 -17.20 3.49
C ARG A 71 18.13 -16.53 2.12
N LEU A 72 19.05 -17.01 1.29
CA LEU A 72 19.25 -16.52 -0.08
C LEU A 72 18.02 -16.81 -0.94
N ALA A 73 17.51 -18.05 -0.92
CA ALA A 73 16.28 -18.40 -1.61
C ALA A 73 15.07 -17.56 -1.17
N ARG A 74 14.92 -17.27 0.13
CA ARG A 74 13.89 -16.36 0.62
C ARG A 74 14.07 -14.92 0.14
N ARG A 75 15.32 -14.44 0.00
CA ARG A 75 15.61 -13.10 -0.54
C ARG A 75 15.32 -13.04 -2.03
N GLU A 76 15.62 -14.11 -2.75
CA GLU A 76 15.32 -14.23 -4.17
C GLU A 76 13.80 -14.28 -4.41
N ASN A 77 13.07 -15.08 -3.64
CA ASN A 77 11.61 -15.03 -3.61
C ASN A 77 11.10 -13.61 -3.30
N ALA A 78 11.59 -12.96 -2.24
CA ALA A 78 11.18 -11.60 -1.89
C ALA A 78 11.49 -10.54 -2.98
N ARG A 79 12.46 -10.81 -3.87
CA ARG A 79 12.73 -9.98 -5.07
C ARG A 79 11.79 -10.30 -6.23
N ARG A 80 11.24 -11.52 -6.28
CA ARG A 80 10.50 -12.05 -7.41
C ARG A 80 8.99 -11.94 -7.20
N TRP A 81 8.46 -12.28 -6.03
CA TRP A 81 7.01 -12.31 -5.75
C TRP A 81 6.74 -12.17 -4.24
N TRP A 82 5.82 -11.27 -3.87
CA TRP A 82 5.09 -11.26 -2.58
C TRP A 82 5.83 -10.81 -1.29
N SER A 83 5.43 -9.64 -0.76
CA SER A 83 5.62 -9.33 0.66
C SER A 83 4.55 -10.08 1.48
N PRO A 84 4.90 -10.75 2.59
CA PRO A 84 3.93 -11.48 3.40
C PRO A 84 2.79 -10.56 3.87
N PRO A 85 1.52 -11.00 3.78
CA PRO A 85 0.40 -10.24 4.29
C PRO A 85 0.60 -10.04 5.78
N GLY A 86 0.47 -8.79 6.24
CA GLY A 86 0.55 -8.43 7.65
C GLY A 86 1.86 -7.79 8.10
N ARG A 87 2.92 -7.70 7.26
CA ARG A 87 4.00 -6.76 7.55
C ARG A 87 3.62 -5.39 6.98
N PRO A 88 3.29 -4.39 7.80
CA PRO A 88 2.95 -3.06 7.27
C PRO A 88 4.15 -2.54 6.48
N LEU A 89 3.92 -2.20 5.21
CA LEU A 89 4.89 -1.40 4.48
C LEU A 89 5.08 -0.10 5.24
N ARG A 90 6.34 0.29 5.46
CA ARG A 90 6.65 1.61 5.99
C ARG A 90 6.49 2.62 4.87
N TYR A 91 5.98 3.80 5.22
CA TYR A 91 5.95 4.90 4.28
C TYR A 91 7.37 5.25 3.87
N THR A 92 7.58 5.40 2.57
CA THR A 92 8.76 6.04 1.98
C THR A 92 8.26 7.03 0.95
N GLN A 93 9.00 8.12 0.76
CA GLN A 93 8.64 9.15 -0.22
C GLN A 93 8.50 8.55 -1.63
N ALA A 94 9.47 7.73 -2.06
CA ALA A 94 9.45 7.07 -3.36
C ALA A 94 8.20 6.19 -3.58
N LEU A 95 7.71 5.51 -2.54
CA LEU A 95 6.50 4.69 -2.64
C LEU A 95 5.24 5.55 -2.71
N GLY A 96 5.20 6.66 -1.96
CA GLY A 96 4.13 7.64 -2.08
C GLY A 96 4.07 8.29 -3.47
N GLU A 97 5.23 8.64 -4.03
CA GLU A 97 5.36 9.16 -5.39
C GLU A 97 4.92 8.14 -6.44
N ALA A 98 5.32 6.87 -6.29
CA ALA A 98 4.90 5.79 -7.18
C ALA A 98 3.36 5.63 -7.19
N VAL A 99 2.73 5.65 -6.01
CA VAL A 99 1.26 5.60 -5.90
C VAL A 99 0.62 6.82 -6.56
N CYS A 100 1.13 8.03 -6.29
CA CYS A 100 0.59 9.26 -6.89
C CYS A 100 0.75 9.28 -8.41
N GLY A 101 1.90 8.85 -8.94
CA GLY A 101 2.16 8.78 -10.37
C GLY A 101 1.17 7.85 -11.08
N ARG A 102 0.93 6.65 -10.52
CA ARG A 102 -0.04 5.70 -11.08
C ARG A 102 -1.48 6.24 -11.04
N ILE A 103 -1.87 6.91 -9.95
CA ILE A 103 -3.17 7.57 -9.86
C ILE A 103 -3.31 8.65 -10.91
N ALA A 104 -2.27 9.46 -11.11
CA ALA A 104 -2.26 10.51 -12.13
C ALA A 104 -2.44 9.94 -13.54
N GLU A 105 -1.91 8.74 -13.82
CA GLU A 105 -2.14 7.97 -15.06
C GLU A 105 -3.50 7.25 -15.10
N ALA A 106 -4.45 7.69 -14.28
CA ALA A 106 -5.82 7.20 -14.19
C ALA A 106 -6.02 5.75 -13.72
N ALA A 107 -4.99 5.10 -13.14
CA ALA A 107 -5.16 3.78 -12.53
C ALA A 107 -6.05 3.83 -11.27
N GLY A 108 -6.79 2.75 -11.04
CA GLY A 108 -7.61 2.58 -9.85
C GLY A 108 -6.74 2.33 -8.62
N LEU A 109 -7.14 2.84 -7.44
CA LEU A 109 -6.38 2.58 -6.21
C LEU A 109 -6.34 1.08 -5.88
N GLU A 110 -7.42 0.35 -6.18
CA GLU A 110 -7.48 -1.09 -5.99
C GLU A 110 -6.51 -1.85 -6.89
N GLU A 111 -6.44 -1.48 -8.17
CA GLU A 111 -5.49 -2.02 -9.14
C GLU A 111 -4.04 -1.78 -8.68
N ILE A 112 -3.71 -0.56 -8.27
CA ILE A 112 -2.39 -0.22 -7.73
C ILE A 112 -2.08 -1.07 -6.50
N CYS A 113 -3.01 -1.17 -5.55
CA CYS A 113 -2.80 -1.92 -4.31
C CYS A 113 -2.74 -3.45 -4.52
N ALA A 114 -3.22 -3.95 -5.66
CA ALA A 114 -3.11 -5.36 -6.04
C ALA A 114 -1.71 -5.69 -6.59
N GLU A 115 -0.94 -4.70 -7.04
CA GLU A 115 0.40 -4.93 -7.58
C GLU A 115 1.39 -5.42 -6.50
N PRO A 116 2.29 -6.36 -6.83
CA PRO A 116 3.32 -6.81 -5.90
C PRO A 116 4.22 -5.66 -5.42
N GLY A 117 4.37 -5.53 -4.10
CA GLY A 117 5.22 -4.50 -3.50
C GLY A 117 4.52 -3.16 -3.28
N MET A 118 3.25 -3.03 -3.67
CA MET A 118 2.43 -1.86 -3.35
C MET A 118 1.80 -1.98 -1.95
N PRO A 119 1.53 -0.85 -1.28
CA PRO A 119 0.79 -0.83 -0.03
C PRO A 119 -0.65 -1.28 -0.22
N SER A 120 -1.26 -1.84 0.82
CA SER A 120 -2.72 -2.06 0.83
C SER A 120 -3.48 -0.73 0.90
N GLN A 121 -4.75 -0.71 0.47
CA GLN A 121 -5.59 0.50 0.54
C GLN A 121 -5.64 1.08 1.96
N ALA A 122 -5.82 0.23 2.98
CA ALA A 122 -5.82 0.65 4.38
C ALA A 122 -4.50 1.31 4.79
N THR A 123 -3.37 0.89 4.21
CA THR A 123 -2.06 1.48 4.46
C THR A 123 -1.94 2.85 3.79
N VAL A 124 -2.42 2.99 2.54
CA VAL A 124 -2.46 4.28 1.83
C VAL A 124 -3.30 5.30 2.59
N TYR A 125 -4.51 4.94 3.03
CA TYR A 125 -5.36 5.85 3.81
C TYR A 125 -4.70 6.26 5.14
N LYS A 126 -4.01 5.34 5.81
CA LYS A 126 -3.22 5.68 7.01
C LYS A 126 -2.09 6.67 6.72
N TRP A 127 -1.43 6.57 5.56
CA TRP A 127 -0.39 7.51 5.18
C TRP A 127 -0.97 8.88 4.82
N LEU A 128 -2.12 8.94 4.15
CA LEU A 128 -2.81 10.19 3.86
C LEU A 128 -3.16 10.96 5.14
N ALA A 129 -3.51 10.27 6.22
CA ALA A 129 -3.82 10.89 7.51
C ALA A 129 -2.58 11.29 8.34
N ARG A 130 -1.38 10.82 7.97
CA ARG A 130 -0.14 10.99 8.78
C ARG A 130 0.94 11.83 8.10
N HIS A 131 0.82 12.04 6.80
CA HIS A 131 1.87 12.67 5.99
C HIS A 131 1.23 13.72 5.06
N ASP A 132 1.23 14.98 5.50
CA ASP A 132 0.55 16.07 4.78
C ASP A 132 1.12 16.32 3.38
N ALA A 133 2.45 16.20 3.23
CA ALA A 133 3.10 16.31 1.93
C ALA A 133 2.59 15.25 0.93
N PHE A 134 2.39 14.01 1.42
CA PHE A 134 1.80 12.93 0.62
C PHE A 134 0.33 13.20 0.33
N ALA A 135 -0.45 13.67 1.30
CA ALA A 135 -1.86 14.02 1.10
C ALA A 135 -2.02 15.15 0.06
N ALA A 136 -1.16 16.16 0.09
CA ALA A 136 -1.14 17.23 -0.91
C ALA A 136 -0.77 16.69 -2.31
N ALA A 137 0.26 15.85 -2.42
CA ALA A 137 0.65 15.21 -3.68
C ALA A 137 -0.47 14.31 -4.23
N TYR A 138 -1.14 13.55 -3.36
CA TYR A 138 -2.26 12.68 -3.72
C TYR A 138 -3.46 13.47 -4.24
N ARG A 139 -3.81 14.60 -3.61
CA ARG A 139 -4.87 15.49 -4.10
C ARG A 139 -4.56 16.03 -5.50
N ARG A 140 -3.32 16.46 -5.75
CA ARG A 140 -2.88 16.89 -7.09
C ARG A 140 -2.95 15.74 -8.09
N ALA A 141 -2.50 14.54 -7.73
CA ALA A 141 -2.62 13.36 -8.58
C ALA A 141 -4.07 13.04 -8.95
N ARG A 142 -5.02 13.19 -8.02
CA ARG A 142 -6.46 13.02 -8.29
C ARG A 142 -7.03 14.09 -9.23
N GLN A 143 -6.50 15.31 -9.21
CA GLN A 143 -6.86 16.33 -10.19
C GLN A 143 -6.35 15.98 -11.59
N VAL A 144 -5.08 15.56 -11.70
CA VAL A 144 -4.50 15.11 -12.98
C VAL A 144 -5.22 13.88 -13.53
N GLN A 145 -5.60 12.93 -12.65
CA GLN A 145 -6.43 11.79 -13.00
C GLN A 145 -7.75 12.23 -13.66
N ALA A 146 -8.38 13.29 -13.14
CA ALA A 146 -9.62 13.80 -13.71
C ALA A 146 -9.43 14.28 -15.16
N ASP A 147 -8.33 14.97 -15.44
CA ASP A 147 -7.97 15.43 -16.79
C ASP A 147 -7.75 14.23 -17.73
N ARG A 148 -6.99 13.22 -17.30
CA ARG A 148 -6.74 12.00 -18.08
C ARG A 148 -8.02 11.22 -18.39
N LEU A 149 -8.87 11.04 -17.38
CA LEU A 149 -10.15 10.35 -17.54
C LEU A 149 -11.07 11.11 -18.51
N PHE A 150 -11.08 12.45 -18.44
CA PHE A 150 -11.84 13.28 -19.36
C PHE A 150 -11.44 13.05 -20.82
N ASP A 151 -10.14 13.04 -21.12
CA ASP A 151 -9.64 12.75 -22.46
C ASP A 151 -9.94 11.30 -22.88
N ALA A 152 -9.86 10.34 -21.95
CA ALA A 152 -10.20 8.94 -22.20
C ALA A 152 -11.67 8.77 -22.61
N ALA A 153 -12.60 9.50 -21.98
CA ALA A 153 -14.01 9.47 -22.35
C ALA A 153 -14.24 9.91 -23.80
N ARG A 154 -13.49 10.92 -24.27
CA ARG A 154 -13.54 11.35 -25.68
C ARG A 154 -13.06 10.24 -26.62
N ALA A 155 -11.94 9.61 -26.29
CA ALA A 155 -11.40 8.50 -27.09
C ALA A 155 -12.38 7.31 -27.17
N ILE A 156 -13.02 6.96 -26.04
CA ILE A 156 -14.06 5.92 -25.98
C ILE A 156 -15.23 6.27 -26.90
N ALA A 157 -15.70 7.52 -26.85
CA ALA A 157 -16.82 7.96 -27.69
C ALA A 157 -16.49 7.87 -29.19
N GLN A 158 -15.25 8.22 -29.59
CA GLN A 158 -14.81 8.16 -30.98
C GLN A 158 -14.64 6.72 -31.49
N GLY A 159 -14.27 5.78 -30.62
CA GLY A 159 -14.14 4.36 -30.94
C GLY A 159 -15.44 3.56 -30.85
N ALA A 160 -16.55 4.18 -30.42
CA ALA A 160 -17.79 3.48 -30.18
C ALA A 160 -18.39 2.93 -31.49
N THR A 161 -18.76 1.64 -31.46
CA THR A 161 -19.40 0.95 -32.58
C THR A 161 -20.87 0.67 -32.27
N GLY A 162 -21.67 0.33 -33.29
CA GLY A 162 -23.08 -0.02 -33.10
C GLY A 162 -23.34 -1.20 -32.14
N LYS A 163 -22.34 -2.04 -31.86
CA LYS A 163 -22.44 -3.12 -30.86
C LYS A 163 -21.96 -2.70 -29.48
N SER A 164 -20.96 -1.81 -29.37
CA SER A 164 -20.34 -1.42 -28.10
C SER A 164 -20.97 -0.19 -27.45
N TRP A 165 -21.77 0.61 -28.19
CA TRP A 165 -22.25 1.91 -27.73
C TRP A 165 -22.92 1.92 -26.35
N ARG A 166 -23.65 0.85 -25.97
CA ARG A 166 -24.29 0.76 -24.64
C ARG A 166 -23.27 0.68 -23.51
N ARG A 167 -22.24 -0.15 -23.69
CA ARG A 167 -21.12 -0.27 -22.74
C ARG A 167 -20.34 1.03 -22.70
N ASP A 168 -20.03 1.60 -23.87
CA ASP A 168 -19.23 2.80 -23.99
C ASP A 168 -19.95 4.01 -23.38
N LYS A 169 -21.26 4.11 -23.58
CA LYS A 169 -22.12 5.10 -22.90
C LYS A 169 -22.04 4.98 -21.39
N LEU A 170 -22.18 3.76 -20.84
CA LEU A 170 -22.08 3.53 -19.39
C LEU A 170 -20.70 3.94 -18.85
N LEU A 171 -19.63 3.64 -19.59
CA LEU A 171 -18.27 4.04 -19.23
C LEU A 171 -18.13 5.57 -19.24
N ILE A 172 -18.60 6.24 -20.28
CA ILE A 172 -18.57 7.71 -20.39
C ILE A 172 -19.36 8.36 -19.25
N ASP A 173 -20.54 7.84 -18.91
CA ASP A 173 -21.36 8.38 -17.83
C ASP A 173 -20.69 8.17 -16.46
N THR A 174 -20.06 7.01 -16.25
CA THR A 174 -19.27 6.72 -15.04
C THR A 174 -18.08 7.68 -14.92
N ILE A 175 -17.33 7.86 -16.01
CA ILE A 175 -16.20 8.78 -16.07
C ILE A 175 -16.66 10.22 -15.79
N ARG A 176 -17.76 10.67 -16.41
CA ARG A 176 -18.33 12.01 -16.18
C ARG A 176 -18.60 12.25 -14.69
N TRP A 177 -19.24 11.28 -14.03
CA TRP A 177 -19.50 11.36 -12.59
C TRP A 177 -18.19 11.41 -11.77
N GLN A 178 -17.24 10.53 -12.08
CA GLN A 178 -15.94 10.47 -11.38
C GLN A 178 -15.18 11.79 -11.51
N VAL A 179 -15.02 12.30 -12.73
CA VAL A 179 -14.29 13.55 -13.04
C VAL A 179 -14.93 14.75 -12.31
N GLY A 180 -16.27 14.80 -12.24
CA GLY A 180 -17.00 15.82 -11.48
C GLY A 180 -16.76 15.76 -9.96
N LYS A 181 -16.44 14.59 -9.40
CA LYS A 181 -16.07 14.43 -7.98
C LYS A 181 -14.59 14.67 -7.71
N LEU A 182 -13.71 14.30 -8.64
CA LEU A 182 -12.27 14.45 -8.51
C LEU A 182 -11.82 15.91 -8.68
N ALA A 183 -12.44 16.65 -9.58
CA ALA A 183 -12.13 18.06 -9.84
C ALA A 183 -13.42 18.89 -9.99
N PRO A 184 -14.18 19.11 -8.90
CA PRO A 184 -15.48 19.78 -8.94
C PRO A 184 -15.41 21.24 -9.40
N LEU A 185 -14.28 21.93 -9.17
CA LEU A 185 -14.12 23.31 -9.61
C LEU A 185 -14.02 23.44 -11.13
N LYS A 186 -13.44 22.44 -11.81
CA LYS A 186 -13.19 22.42 -13.25
C LYS A 186 -14.33 21.73 -14.02
N TYR A 187 -14.77 20.57 -13.53
CA TYR A 187 -15.73 19.70 -14.22
C TYR A 187 -17.04 19.49 -13.46
N GLY A 188 -17.24 20.16 -12.32
CA GLY A 188 -18.49 20.09 -11.59
C GLY A 188 -19.65 20.70 -12.38
N ALA A 189 -20.85 20.21 -12.12
CA ALA A 189 -22.07 20.76 -12.69
C ALA A 189 -22.23 22.22 -12.25
N ARG A 190 -22.38 23.15 -13.21
CA ARG A 190 -22.79 24.51 -12.90
C ARG A 190 -24.30 24.54 -12.72
N PRO A 191 -24.83 25.30 -11.76
CA PRO A 191 -26.27 25.51 -11.67
C PRO A 191 -26.76 26.15 -12.96
N SER A 192 -27.66 25.45 -13.66
CA SER A 192 -28.35 25.94 -14.83
C SER A 192 -29.58 26.73 -14.38
N GLY A 193 -29.35 27.92 -13.84
CA GLY A 193 -30.39 28.93 -13.65
C GLY A 193 -30.08 30.11 -14.55
N GLU A 194 -31.11 30.77 -15.08
CA GLU A 194 -30.93 32.11 -15.62
C GLU A 194 -30.34 32.98 -14.50
N PRO A 195 -29.34 33.84 -14.78
CA PRO A 195 -28.87 34.77 -13.77
C PRO A 195 -30.09 35.62 -13.39
N ALA A 196 -30.62 35.41 -12.18
CA ALA A 196 -31.62 36.31 -11.62
C ALA A 196 -31.09 37.73 -11.78
N GLU A 197 -31.94 38.69 -12.21
CA GLU A 197 -31.56 40.11 -12.30
C GLU A 197 -30.95 40.55 -10.97
N GLY A 198 -29.62 40.54 -10.87
CA GLY A 198 -28.91 40.61 -9.61
C GLY A 198 -27.50 40.01 -9.66
N LEU A 199 -26.66 40.41 -8.70
CA LEU A 199 -25.29 39.93 -8.57
C LEU A 199 -25.28 38.52 -7.97
N THR A 200 -24.87 37.52 -8.75
CA THR A 200 -24.61 36.16 -8.22
C THR A 200 -23.18 36.08 -7.67
N ILE A 201 -23.04 36.06 -6.34
CA ILE A 201 -21.75 35.82 -5.67
C ILE A 201 -21.58 34.32 -5.40
N ILE A 202 -20.60 33.69 -6.04
CA ILE A 202 -20.22 32.29 -5.78
C ILE A 202 -19.00 32.27 -4.87
N LEU A 203 -19.22 32.07 -3.57
CA LEU A 203 -18.13 31.91 -2.60
C LEU A 203 -17.59 30.47 -2.66
N ARG A 204 -16.27 30.30 -2.71
CA ARG A 204 -15.57 28.99 -2.73
C ARG A 204 -14.40 29.03 -1.76
N ASN A 205 -14.21 27.96 -0.97
CA ASN A 205 -13.15 27.82 0.05
C ASN A 205 -13.13 28.90 1.13
N PHE A 206 -14.28 29.22 1.70
CA PHE A 206 -14.37 30.15 2.84
C PHE A 206 -14.73 29.37 4.12
N CYS A 207 -14.06 29.72 5.22
CA CYS A 207 -14.47 29.31 6.56
C CYS A 207 -15.36 30.41 7.14
N LEU A 208 -16.58 30.04 7.53
CA LEU A 208 -17.48 30.92 8.28
C LEU A 208 -17.14 30.78 9.76
N GLU A 209 -16.65 31.86 10.35
CA GLU A 209 -16.51 31.99 11.80
C GLU A 209 -17.81 32.57 12.36
N THR A 210 -18.47 31.87 13.27
CA THR A 210 -19.57 32.43 14.07
C THR A 210 -19.06 32.61 15.49
N GLY A 211 -18.66 33.83 15.82
CA GLY A 211 -18.39 34.25 17.20
C GLY A 211 -19.62 34.92 17.79
N VAL A 212 -20.12 34.41 18.92
CA VAL A 212 -20.86 35.25 19.87
C VAL A 212 -19.76 35.91 20.69
N GLY A 213 -19.67 37.24 20.65
CA GLY A 213 -18.56 37.99 21.23
C GLY A 213 -18.30 37.61 22.69
N ASP A 214 -17.08 37.16 22.96
CA ASP A 214 -16.40 37.40 24.22
C ASP A 214 -14.88 37.46 23.91
N GLU A 215 -14.30 38.65 24.09
CA GLU A 215 -12.99 39.09 23.55
C GLU A 215 -11.75 38.47 24.25
N SER A 216 -11.74 37.18 24.60
CA SER A 216 -10.64 36.64 25.44
C SER A 216 -10.12 35.25 25.11
N SER A 217 -10.19 34.77 23.87
CA SER A 217 -9.30 33.67 23.46
C SER A 217 -9.01 33.67 21.96
N ASP A 218 -7.86 34.23 21.61
CA ASP A 218 -7.15 34.01 20.35
C ASP A 218 -6.62 32.56 20.27
N ARG A 219 -7.52 31.57 20.24
CA ARG A 219 -7.18 30.18 19.93
C ARG A 219 -8.19 29.59 18.98
N VAL A 220 -7.86 29.66 17.69
CA VAL A 220 -8.62 29.05 16.61
C VAL A 220 -8.27 27.56 16.55
N ILE A 221 -9.27 26.69 16.77
CA ILE A 221 -9.13 25.26 16.55
C ILE A 221 -9.70 24.95 15.17
N CYS A 222 -8.83 24.75 14.18
CA CYS A 222 -9.22 24.18 12.89
C CYS A 222 -9.51 22.67 13.04
N ARG A 223 -10.52 22.16 12.32
CA ARG A 223 -10.86 20.73 12.28
C ARG A 223 -9.72 19.84 11.74
N ASP A 224 -8.69 20.44 11.14
CA ASP A 224 -7.47 19.79 10.61
C ASP A 224 -6.15 20.34 11.23
N GLY A 225 -6.19 21.06 12.35
CA GLY A 225 -4.98 21.36 13.14
C GLY A 225 -3.92 22.31 12.55
N ILE A 226 -4.24 23.07 11.48
CA ILE A 226 -3.33 24.08 10.93
C ILE A 226 -3.60 25.42 11.62
N TYR A 227 -2.64 25.89 12.42
CA TYR A 227 -2.64 27.22 13.01
C TYR A 227 -2.04 28.21 11.99
N LEU A 228 -2.77 29.27 11.63
CA LEU A 228 -2.19 30.41 10.90
C LEU A 228 -1.69 31.40 11.94
N ASP A 229 -0.38 31.58 12.01
CA ASP A 229 0.25 32.67 12.75
C ASP A 229 -0.16 34.01 12.10
N GLN A 230 -0.46 35.02 12.92
CA GLN A 230 -1.03 36.28 12.45
C GLN A 230 -0.07 37.02 11.50
N PRO A 231 -0.56 37.61 10.38
CA PRO A 231 0.25 38.55 9.62
C PRO A 231 0.38 39.85 10.40
N GLU A 232 1.63 40.30 10.60
CA GLU A 232 1.97 41.58 11.23
C GLU A 232 1.14 42.73 10.64
N ARG A 233 0.44 43.46 11.52
CA ARG A 233 -0.22 44.73 11.19
C ARG A 233 0.84 45.71 10.68
N LEU A 234 0.82 46.00 9.39
CA LEU A 234 1.38 47.25 8.86
C LEU A 234 0.45 48.39 9.30
N GLU A 235 0.95 49.20 10.24
CA GLU A 235 0.35 50.46 10.65
C GLU A 235 0.67 51.53 9.59
N ASP A 236 -0.36 52.22 9.10
CA ASP A 236 -0.29 53.56 8.50
C ASP A 236 -1.22 54.49 9.31
#